data_AF-A0AAU5Q330-F1
#
_entry.id   AF-A0AAU5Q330-F1
#
_cell.length_a   1.000
_cell.length_b   1.000
_cell.length_c   1.000
_cell.angle_alpha   90.00
_cell.angle_beta   90.00
_cell.angle_gamma   90.00
#
_symmetry.space_group_name_H-M   'P 1'
#
loop_
_entity.id
_entity.type
_entity.pdbx_description
1 polymer ?
#
loop_
_entity_poly.entity_id
_entity_poly.type
_entity_poly.pdbx_seq_one_letter_code
_entity_poly.pdbx_strand_id
1 'polypeptide(L)'
;MGLRDMFKGGGSTPEPANPEMTEKGREYAIARRHGDRKTANRIMREVAEAAPEDLTSFAAGRDSYNEIPPAYKKPRRTRRRT
;
A
#
# COMPACT_ATOMS: atom_id res chain seq x y z
N MET A 1 -31.92 -23.46 5.24
CA MET A 1 -30.91 -22.52 4.71
C MET A 1 -30.25 -21.84 5.90
N GLY A 2 -28.97 -22.09 6.16
CA GLY A 2 -28.28 -21.65 7.36
C GLY A 2 -27.55 -20.30 7.17
N LEU A 3 -27.46 -19.50 8.23
CA LEU A 3 -26.72 -18.22 8.29
C LEU A 3 -25.19 -18.36 8.08
N ARG A 4 -24.68 -19.53 7.69
CA ARG A 4 -23.25 -19.80 7.48
C ARG A 4 -22.78 -19.48 6.06
N ASP A 5 -23.70 -19.24 5.12
CA ASP A 5 -23.38 -19.03 3.71
C ASP A 5 -23.37 -17.56 3.28
N MET A 6 -23.54 -16.61 4.21
CA MET A 6 -23.54 -15.16 3.89
C MET A 6 -22.13 -14.53 3.82
N PHE A 7 -21.08 -15.23 4.26
CA PHE A 7 -19.69 -14.81 4.07
C PHE A 7 -19.01 -15.47 2.86
N LYS A 8 -19.79 -16.07 1.94
CA LYS A 8 -19.28 -16.54 0.64
C LYS A 8 -19.50 -15.46 -0.43
N GLY A 9 -18.84 -14.33 -0.22
CA GLY A 9 -18.78 -13.25 -1.20
C GLY A 9 -17.66 -12.31 -0.82
N GLY A 10 -16.59 -12.27 -1.63
CA GLY A 10 -15.62 -11.19 -1.51
C GLY A 10 -14.22 -11.51 -2.03
N GLY A 11 -14.06 -11.40 -3.35
CA GLY A 11 -12.76 -11.16 -3.96
C GLY A 11 -12.02 -12.43 -4.37
N SER A 12 -12.22 -12.85 -5.61
CA SER A 12 -11.06 -13.23 -6.43
C SER A 12 -10.18 -11.99 -6.57
N THR A 13 -9.46 -11.62 -5.51
CA THR A 13 -8.27 -10.77 -5.68
C THR A 13 -7.38 -11.58 -6.61
N PRO A 14 -7.07 -11.11 -7.82
CA PRO A 14 -6.09 -11.79 -8.66
C PRO A 14 -4.88 -12.00 -7.77
N GLU A 15 -4.45 -13.25 -7.62
CA GLU A 15 -3.24 -13.57 -6.88
C GLU A 15 -2.14 -12.65 -7.45
N PRO A 16 -1.50 -11.82 -6.61
CA PRO A 16 -0.58 -10.84 -7.12
C PRO A 16 0.50 -11.58 -7.91
N ALA A 17 0.76 -11.14 -9.14
CA ALA A 17 1.73 -11.78 -10.03
C ALA A 17 3.09 -11.95 -9.35
N ASN A 18 3.44 -11.02 -8.45
CA ASN A 18 4.52 -11.18 -7.50
C ASN A 18 4.10 -10.70 -6.09
N PRO A 19 3.89 -11.62 -5.12
CA PRO A 19 3.48 -11.25 -3.76
C PRO A 19 4.57 -10.45 -3.02
N GLU A 20 5.85 -10.77 -3.21
CA GLU A 20 6.96 -10.06 -2.55
C GLU A 20 7.03 -8.59 -2.98
N MET A 21 6.83 -8.32 -4.27
CA MET A 21 6.80 -6.96 -4.80
C MET A 21 5.58 -6.18 -4.33
N THR A 22 4.45 -6.86 -4.16
CA THR A 22 3.25 -6.28 -3.56
C THR A 22 3.49 -5.86 -2.11
N GLU A 23 4.19 -6.68 -1.32
CA GLU A 23 4.58 -6.33 0.05
C GLU A 23 5.55 -5.14 0.10
N LYS A 24 6.56 -5.11 -0.79
CA LYS A 24 7.46 -3.95 -0.94
C LYS A 24 6.69 -2.66 -1.26
N GLY A 25 5.67 -2.74 -2.11
CA GLY A 25 4.76 -1.62 -2.41
C GLY A 25 4.06 -1.08 -1.17
N ARG A 26 3.54 -1.98 -0.31
CA ARG A 26 2.92 -1.63 0.97
C ARG A 26 3.92 -1.01 1.94
N GLU A 27 5.09 -1.62 2.12
CA GLU A 27 6.15 -1.09 3.00
C GLU A 27 6.60 0.30 2.57
N TYR A 28 6.75 0.53 1.25
CA TYR A 28 7.06 1.84 0.69
C TYR A 28 5.98 2.88 1.04
N ALA A 29 4.70 2.52 0.91
CA ALA A 29 3.60 3.43 1.24
C ALA A 29 3.55 3.77 2.75
N ILE A 30 3.80 2.78 3.62
CA ILE A 30 3.98 2.98 5.07
C ILE A 30 5.12 3.97 5.31
N ALA A 31 6.32 3.69 4.79
CA ALA A 31 7.50 4.53 4.98
C ALA A 31 7.23 5.99 4.54
N ARG A 32 6.61 6.18 3.37
CA ARG A 32 6.21 7.49 2.85
C ARG A 32 5.24 8.22 3.78
N ARG A 33 4.23 7.52 4.30
CA ARG A 33 3.21 8.07 5.20
C ARG A 33 3.78 8.49 6.56
N HIS A 34 4.76 7.74 7.04
CA HIS A 34 5.45 8.00 8.30
C HIS A 34 6.67 8.93 8.16
N GLY A 35 7.05 9.30 6.94
CA GLY A 35 8.20 10.18 6.69
C GLY A 35 9.56 9.48 6.80
N ASP A 36 9.58 8.15 6.83
CA ASP A 36 10.81 7.36 6.80
C ASP A 36 11.41 7.34 5.38
N ARG A 37 12.18 8.39 5.10
CA ARG A 37 12.83 8.57 3.80
C ARG A 37 13.91 7.51 3.54
N LYS A 38 14.55 6.97 4.59
CA LYS A 38 15.64 6.00 4.44
C LYS A 38 15.09 4.69 3.91
N THR A 39 14.02 4.19 4.53
CA THR A 39 13.34 2.97 4.10
C THR A 39 12.72 3.15 2.73
N ALA A 40 12.02 4.27 2.48
CA ALA A 40 11.45 4.55 1.16
C ALA A 40 12.50 4.56 0.05
N ASN A 41 13.65 5.20 0.27
CA ASN A 41 14.73 5.23 -0.71
C ASN A 41 15.41 3.87 -0.89
N ARG A 42 15.56 3.07 0.17
CA ARG A 42 16.09 1.70 0.08
C ARG A 42 15.20 0.85 -0.83
N ILE A 43 13.90 0.84 -0.57
CA ILE A 43 12.94 0.06 -1.36
C ILE A 43 12.93 0.53 -2.82
N MET A 44 12.96 1.84 -3.09
CA MET A 44 13.03 2.34 -4.47
C MET A 44 14.29 1.88 -5.21
N ARG A 45 15.42 1.70 -4.53
CA ARG A 45 16.64 1.14 -5.14
C ARG A 45 16.51 -0.34 -5.43
N GLU A 46 15.90 -1.11 -4.52
CA GLU A 46 15.64 -2.54 -4.74
C GLU A 46 14.66 -2.79 -5.90
N VAL A 47 13.75 -1.86 -6.14
CA VAL A 47 12.72 -1.96 -7.19
C VAL A 47 13.18 -1.33 -8.52
N ALA A 48 14.29 -0.59 -8.53
CA ALA A 48 14.76 0.13 -9.72
C ALA A 48 15.12 -0.78 -10.91
N GLU A 49 15.54 -2.01 -10.62
CA GLU A 49 15.94 -3.02 -11.61
C GLU A 49 14.85 -4.09 -11.81
N ALA A 50 13.67 -3.92 -11.22
CA ALA A 50 12.59 -4.89 -11.30
C ALA A 50 11.95 -4.92 -12.69
N ALA A 51 11.41 -6.08 -13.08
CA ALA A 51 10.69 -6.24 -14.33
C ALA A 51 9.40 -5.40 -14.36
N PRO A 52 8.86 -5.03 -15.54
CA PRO A 52 7.62 -4.27 -15.63
C PRO A 52 6.44 -4.91 -14.86
N GLU A 53 6.34 -6.24 -14.88
CA GLU A 53 5.31 -7.00 -14.16
C GLU A 53 5.44 -6.84 -12.64
N ASP A 54 6.68 -6.81 -12.14
CA ASP A 54 6.99 -6.55 -10.73
C ASP A 54 6.64 -5.12 -10.32
N LEU A 55 6.85 -4.15 -11.23
CA LEU A 55 6.44 -2.76 -11.01
C LEU A 55 4.92 -2.61 -10.90
N THR A 56 4.15 -3.39 -11.67
CA THR A 56 2.68 -3.42 -11.52
C THR A 56 2.25 -3.99 -10.18
N SER A 57 2.89 -5.06 -9.72
CA SER A 57 2.65 -5.66 -8.39
C SER A 57 3.01 -4.69 -7.26
N PHE A 58 4.14 -3.98 -7.39
CA PHE A 58 4.56 -2.93 -6.46
C PHE A 58 3.54 -1.78 -6.40
N ALA A 59 3.05 -1.31 -7.55
CA ALA A 59 2.03 -0.26 -7.61
C ALA A 59 0.74 -0.70 -6.92
N ALA A 60 0.27 -1.93 -7.18
CA ALA A 60 -0.91 -2.49 -6.53
C ALA A 60 -0.76 -2.54 -5.00
N GLY A 61 0.39 -2.98 -4.49
CA GLY A 61 0.72 -2.98 -3.08
C GLY A 61 0.66 -1.58 -2.47
N ARG A 62 1.32 -0.60 -3.11
CA ARG A 62 1.33 0.80 -2.68
C ARG A 62 -0.09 1.39 -2.60
N ASP A 63 -0.88 1.16 -3.63
CA ASP A 63 -2.21 1.74 -3.76
C ASP A 63 -3.18 1.10 -2.75
N SER A 64 -3.06 -0.21 -2.52
CA SER A 64 -3.84 -0.93 -1.48
C SER A 64 -3.65 -0.34 -0.08
N TYR A 65 -2.44 0.13 0.26
CA TYR A 65 -2.19 0.76 1.56
C TYR A 65 -2.67 2.21 1.60
N ASN A 66 -2.50 2.95 0.50
CA ASN A 66 -2.93 4.36 0.43
C ASN A 66 -4.46 4.51 0.47
N GLU A 67 -5.20 3.51 0.02
CA GLU A 67 -6.66 3.46 0.10
C GLU A 67 -7.15 3.36 1.56
N ILE A 68 -6.30 2.87 2.48
CA ILE A 68 -6.63 2.80 3.91
C ILE A 68 -6.74 4.24 4.45
N PRO A 69 -7.95 4.70 4.82
CA PRO A 69 -8.12 6.03 5.34
C PRO A 69 -7.32 6.18 6.65
N PRO A 70 -6.82 7.38 6.96
CA PRO A 70 -6.26 7.62 8.28
C PRO A 70 -7.28 7.30 9.37
N ALA A 71 -6.87 6.45 10.33
CA ALA A 71 -7.65 6.14 11.52
C ALA A 71 -8.16 7.41 12.24
N TYR A 72 -7.41 8.50 12.12
CA TYR A 72 -7.82 9.82 12.62
C TYR A 72 -7.49 10.90 11.57
N LYS A 73 -8.43 11.84 11.37
CA LYS A 73 -8.16 13.05 10.59
C LYS A 73 -7.02 13.79 11.30
N LYS A 74 -5.84 13.91 10.66
CA LYS A 74 -4.79 14.81 11.17
C LYS A 74 -5.43 16.19 11.32
N PRO A 75 -5.35 16.83 12.51
CA PRO A 75 -5.84 18.19 12.65
C PRO A 75 -5.15 19.03 11.58
N ARG A 76 -5.95 19.68 10.72
CA ARG A 76 -5.43 20.63 9.73
C ARG A 76 -4.68 21.67 10.57
N ARG A 77 -3.35 21.59 10.57
CA ARG A 77 -2.50 22.57 11.23
C ARG A 77 -2.73 23.87 10.48
N THR A 78 -3.70 24.66 10.95
CA THR A 78 -3.96 26.01 10.47
C THR A 78 -2.64 26.73 10.53
N ARG A 79 -2.07 27.03 9.36
CA ARG A 79 -0.89 27.87 9.26
C ARG A 79 -1.32 29.20 9.88
N ARG A 80 -0.87 29.49 11.09
CA ARG A 80 -0.93 30.86 11.61
C ARG A 80 -0.23 31.71 10.56
N ARG A 81 -1.02 32.47 9.80
CA ARG A 81 -0.56 33.71 9.18
C ARG A 81 -0.16 34.59 10.37
N THR A 82 1.13 34.60 10.67
CA THR A 82 1.76 35.72 11.37
C THR A 82 2.10 36.76 10.34
#